data_AF-A0A2E7JEG4-F1
#
_entry.id   AF-A0A2E7JEG4-F1
#
_cell.length_a   1.000
_cell.length_b   1.000
_cell.length_c   1.000
_cell.angle_alpha   90.00
_cell.angle_beta   90.00
_cell.angle_gamma   90.00
#
_symmetry.space_group_name_H-M   'P 1'
#
loop_
_entity.id
_entity.type
_entity.pdbx_description
1 polymer ?
#
loop_
_entity_poly.entity_id
_entity_poly.type
_entity_poly.pdbx_seq_one_letter_code
_entity_poly.pdbx_strand_id
1 'polypeptide(L)'
;MINHYKRIMHRSILSSLFVGLLPFSASAVADEQPTDREILQIQTIASCIDDVYYQGGYEDGDTARIDLIDTMLVLFDLPAYDEEYLYLDVPYDGKLSSELYYQCISGQRDMLDEAADSLGIAAH
;
A
#
# COMPACT_ATOMS: atom_id res chain seq x y z
N MET A 1 42.27 43.47 55.53
CA MET A 1 40.93 43.68 56.15
C MET A 1 39.90 43.18 55.13
N ILE A 2 39.33 41.98 55.27
CA ILE A 2 38.19 41.62 56.16
C ILE A 2 37.00 42.55 55.87
N ASN A 3 35.77 42.14 55.56
CA ASN A 3 35.12 40.86 55.28
C ASN A 3 33.72 41.20 54.72
N HIS A 4 33.15 40.24 53.99
CA HIS A 4 31.72 39.83 53.93
C HIS A 4 30.58 40.87 54.07
N TYR A 5 29.59 40.81 53.18
CA TYR A 5 28.38 39.98 53.39
C TYR A 5 27.46 39.87 52.15
N LYS A 6 27.08 38.61 51.86
CA LYS A 6 25.93 38.00 51.14
C LYS A 6 25.09 38.84 50.14
N ARG A 7 24.96 38.46 48.86
CA ARG A 7 24.27 37.28 48.22
C ARG A 7 22.78 37.56 47.95
N ILE A 8 22.40 37.67 46.67
CA ILE A 8 21.16 37.16 46.06
C ILE A 8 21.43 36.93 44.57
N MET A 9 21.03 35.73 44.12
CA MET A 9 21.10 35.22 42.74
C MET A 9 20.20 35.99 41.78
N HIS A 10 20.54 36.00 40.49
CA HIS A 10 19.64 35.68 39.34
C HIS A 10 20.51 35.56 38.08
N ARG A 11 20.72 34.34 37.58
CA ARG A 11 19.94 33.66 36.54
C ARG A 11 20.17 34.24 35.13
N SER A 12 20.88 33.42 34.35
CA SER A 12 20.63 33.14 32.93
C SER A 12 20.82 34.29 31.92
N ILE A 13 22.03 34.38 31.37
CA ILE A 13 22.30 35.12 30.14
C ILE A 13 22.27 34.13 28.97
N LEU A 14 21.18 34.26 28.20
CA LEU A 14 21.05 34.10 26.75
C LEU A 14 21.97 33.09 26.06
N SER A 15 21.38 31.95 25.68
CA SER A 15 21.81 31.22 24.48
C SER A 15 20.56 30.71 23.77
N SER A 16 19.91 31.60 23.02
CA SER A 16 18.78 31.28 22.14
C SER A 16 19.31 30.87 20.77
N LEU A 17 19.69 29.61 20.63
CA LEU A 17 19.83 28.95 19.32
C LEU A 17 18.42 28.56 18.85
N PHE A 18 17.69 29.50 18.24
CA PHE A 18 16.57 29.16 17.36
C PHE A 18 17.16 28.79 16.00
N VAL A 19 17.68 27.57 15.89
CA VAL A 19 17.87 26.91 14.59
C VAL A 19 16.48 26.56 14.11
N GLY A 20 16.06 27.20 13.02
CA GLY A 20 14.76 26.98 12.40
C GLY A 20 14.56 25.52 12.05
N LEU A 21 13.75 24.84 12.86
CA LEU A 21 12.99 23.68 12.41
C LEU A 21 11.94 24.22 11.45
N LEU A 22 12.30 24.28 10.17
CA LEU A 22 11.30 24.24 9.11
C LEU A 22 10.53 22.94 9.34
N PRO A 23 9.21 22.96 9.60
CA PRO A 23 8.43 21.78 9.37
C PRO A 23 8.52 21.57 7.87
N PHE A 24 9.31 20.58 7.44
CA PHE A 24 9.01 19.87 6.22
C PHE A 24 7.63 19.27 6.46
N SER A 25 6.60 20.08 6.20
CA SER A 25 5.28 19.59 5.92
C SER A 25 5.48 18.76 4.66
N ALA A 26 5.82 17.48 4.84
CA ALA A 26 5.47 16.48 3.88
C ALA A 26 3.97 16.69 3.70
N SER A 27 3.60 17.31 2.58
CA SER A 27 2.25 17.22 2.09
C SER A 27 1.97 15.74 2.07
N ALA A 28 1.27 15.24 3.09
CA ALA A 28 0.59 13.97 2.99
C ALA A 28 -0.29 14.16 1.76
N VAL A 29 0.18 13.66 0.63
CA VAL A 29 -0.69 13.28 -0.47
C VAL A 29 -1.68 12.35 0.21
N ALA A 30 -2.86 12.89 0.51
CA ALA A 30 -3.97 12.07 0.93
C ALA A 30 -4.18 11.16 -0.27
N ASP A 31 -3.67 9.93 -0.17
CA ASP A 31 -3.94 8.92 -1.15
C ASP A 31 -5.46 8.81 -1.20
N GLU A 32 -6.01 9.13 -2.36
CA GLU A 32 -7.46 9.21 -2.52
C GLU A 32 -7.97 7.79 -2.28
N GLN A 33 -8.73 7.58 -1.20
CA GLN A 33 -9.14 6.22 -0.86
C GLN A 33 -9.87 5.60 -2.04
N PRO A 34 -9.52 4.36 -2.44
CA PRO A 34 -10.20 3.69 -3.54
C PRO A 34 -11.69 3.62 -3.28
N THR A 35 -12.48 3.80 -4.33
CA THR A 35 -13.93 3.64 -4.29
C THR A 35 -14.32 2.19 -4.04
N ASP A 36 -15.52 1.94 -3.51
CA ASP A 36 -16.07 0.57 -3.36
C ASP A 36 -15.99 -0.24 -4.66
N ARG A 37 -16.16 0.45 -5.80
CA ARG A 37 -16.05 -0.15 -7.12
C ARG A 37 -14.61 -0.59 -7.41
N GLU A 38 -13.63 0.26 -7.17
CA GLU A 38 -12.20 -0.08 -7.36
C GLU A 38 -11.77 -1.20 -6.41
N ILE A 39 -12.19 -1.15 -5.15
CA ILE A 39 -11.94 -2.22 -4.17
C ILE A 39 -12.51 -3.55 -4.67
N LEU A 40 -13.76 -3.58 -5.16
CA LEU A 40 -14.34 -4.80 -5.73
C LEU A 40 -13.54 -5.33 -6.93
N GLN A 41 -13.05 -4.43 -7.79
CA GLN A 41 -12.22 -4.82 -8.94
C GLN A 41 -10.87 -5.38 -8.48
N ILE A 42 -10.22 -4.76 -7.50
CA ILE A 42 -8.97 -5.23 -6.89
C ILE A 42 -9.16 -6.62 -6.26
N GLN A 43 -10.20 -6.79 -5.43
CA GLN A 43 -10.55 -8.08 -4.82
C GLN A 43 -10.77 -9.18 -5.89
N THR A 44 -11.43 -8.82 -6.99
CA THR A 44 -11.68 -9.76 -8.10
C THR A 44 -10.39 -10.19 -8.80
N ILE A 45 -9.46 -9.25 -9.05
CA ILE A 45 -8.16 -9.55 -9.67
C ILE A 45 -7.30 -10.39 -8.74
N ALA A 46 -7.23 -10.04 -7.45
CA ALA A 46 -6.52 -10.82 -6.44
C ALA A 46 -7.07 -12.25 -6.36
N SER A 47 -8.39 -12.42 -6.33
CA SER A 47 -9.03 -13.75 -6.33
C SER A 47 -8.69 -14.56 -7.59
N CYS A 48 -8.64 -13.93 -8.77
CA CYS A 48 -8.23 -14.61 -9.99
C CYS A 48 -6.78 -15.12 -9.90
N ILE A 49 -5.85 -14.28 -9.45
CA ILE A 49 -4.45 -14.65 -9.31
C ILE A 49 -4.30 -15.79 -8.29
N ASP A 50 -5.04 -15.71 -7.19
CA ASP A 50 -5.04 -16.75 -6.16
C ASP A 50 -5.54 -18.08 -6.71
N ASP A 51 -6.64 -18.08 -7.46
CA ASP A 51 -7.19 -19.27 -8.09
C ASP A 51 -6.23 -19.90 -9.12
N VAL A 52 -5.38 -19.12 -9.77
CA VAL A 52 -4.46 -19.60 -10.80
C VAL A 52 -3.14 -20.08 -10.22
N TYR A 53 -2.50 -19.29 -9.35
CA TYR A 53 -1.12 -19.52 -8.91
C TYR A 53 -0.99 -19.86 -7.42
N TYR A 54 -2.02 -19.60 -6.61
CA TYR A 54 -1.95 -19.77 -5.15
C TYR A 54 -3.10 -20.64 -4.60
N GLN A 55 -3.52 -21.67 -5.34
CA GLN A 55 -4.55 -22.63 -4.88
C GLN A 55 -4.18 -23.33 -3.57
N GLY A 56 -2.88 -23.44 -3.26
CA GLY A 56 -2.35 -23.97 -2.00
C GLY A 56 -2.38 -22.97 -0.83
N GLY A 57 -2.81 -21.73 -1.08
CA GLY A 57 -2.66 -20.60 -0.18
C GLY A 57 -1.33 -19.87 -0.38
N TYR A 58 -1.20 -18.74 0.31
CA TYR A 58 -0.02 -17.89 0.39
C TYR A 58 0.20 -17.48 1.86
N GLU A 59 1.39 -17.00 2.18
CA GLU A 59 1.68 -16.41 3.48
C GLU A 59 1.33 -14.91 3.48
N ASP A 60 0.91 -14.37 4.63
CA ASP A 60 0.68 -12.92 4.77
C ASP A 60 1.94 -12.15 4.41
N GLY A 61 1.81 -11.15 3.53
CA GLY A 61 2.96 -10.39 3.02
C GLY A 61 3.84 -11.12 2.02
N ASP A 62 3.34 -12.18 1.35
CA ASP A 62 4.01 -12.78 0.19
C ASP A 62 4.22 -11.73 -0.92
N THR A 63 5.46 -11.26 -1.02
CA THR A 63 5.82 -10.15 -1.92
C THR A 63 5.68 -10.53 -3.39
N ALA A 64 5.93 -11.80 -3.74
CA ALA A 64 5.79 -12.24 -5.14
C ALA A 64 4.33 -12.23 -5.57
N ARG A 65 3.42 -12.61 -4.66
CA ARG A 65 1.98 -12.50 -4.88
C ARG A 65 1.55 -11.04 -5.03
N ILE A 66 1.99 -10.17 -4.12
CA ILE A 66 1.66 -8.75 -4.14
C ILE A 66 2.14 -8.10 -5.44
N ASP A 67 3.39 -8.36 -5.83
CA ASP A 67 3.97 -7.83 -7.07
C ASP A 67 3.20 -8.30 -8.32
N LEU A 68 2.74 -9.55 -8.33
CA LEU A 68 1.91 -10.08 -9.43
C LEU A 68 0.54 -9.40 -9.48
N ILE A 69 -0.10 -9.19 -8.32
CA ILE A 69 -1.36 -8.45 -8.22
C ILE A 69 -1.17 -7.02 -8.71
N ASP A 70 -0.19 -6.30 -8.19
CA ASP A 70 0.11 -4.91 -8.58
C ASP A 70 0.36 -4.77 -10.08
N THR A 71 1.10 -5.72 -10.67
CA THR A 71 1.35 -5.75 -12.12
C THR A 71 0.04 -5.82 -12.88
N MET A 72 -0.91 -6.66 -12.44
CA MET A 72 -2.22 -6.74 -13.07
C MET A 72 -3.07 -5.50 -12.81
N LEU A 73 -3.05 -4.93 -11.60
CA LEU A 73 -3.79 -3.72 -11.26
C LEU A 73 -3.39 -2.53 -12.13
N VAL A 74 -2.10 -2.37 -12.44
CA VAL A 74 -1.60 -1.36 -13.39
C VAL A 74 -2.23 -1.51 -14.78
N LEU A 75 -2.43 -2.74 -15.27
CA LEU A 75 -3.07 -2.97 -16.57
C LEU A 75 -4.54 -2.53 -16.60
N PHE A 76 -5.20 -2.52 -15.44
CA PHE A 76 -6.60 -2.11 -15.29
C PHE A 76 -6.76 -0.67 -14.78
N ASP A 77 -5.67 0.09 -14.67
CA ASP A 77 -5.66 1.47 -14.15
C ASP A 77 -6.27 1.55 -12.75
N LEU A 78 -5.91 0.58 -11.89
CA LEU A 78 -6.37 0.49 -10.52
C LEU A 78 -5.27 0.92 -9.53
N PRO A 79 -5.65 1.39 -8.33
CA PRO A 79 -4.72 1.64 -7.23
C PRO A 79 -3.87 0.42 -6.88
N ALA A 80 -2.70 0.65 -6.29
CA ALA A 80 -1.84 -0.43 -5.79
C ALA A 80 -2.57 -1.28 -4.74
N TYR A 81 -2.22 -2.55 -4.68
CA TYR A 81 -2.81 -3.50 -3.78
C TYR A 81 -2.43 -3.20 -2.34
N ASP A 82 -3.45 -3.09 -1.49
CA ASP A 82 -3.31 -3.17 -0.05
C ASP A 82 -4.05 -4.42 0.44
N GLU A 83 -3.40 -5.20 1.29
CA GLU A 83 -3.96 -6.40 1.90
C GLU A 83 -5.21 -6.07 2.74
N GLU A 84 -5.30 -4.85 3.27
CA GLU A 84 -6.48 -4.34 3.97
C GLU A 84 -7.75 -4.38 3.09
N TYR A 85 -7.61 -4.26 1.77
CA TYR A 85 -8.74 -4.28 0.85
C TYR A 85 -9.48 -5.61 0.85
N LEU A 86 -8.83 -6.73 1.21
CA LEU A 86 -9.50 -8.03 1.33
C LEU A 86 -10.55 -8.06 2.43
N TYR A 87 -10.42 -7.19 3.44
CA TYR A 87 -11.30 -7.17 4.61
C TYR A 87 -12.41 -6.12 4.51
N LEU A 88 -12.43 -5.33 3.43
CA LEU A 88 -13.46 -4.33 3.20
C LEU A 88 -14.72 -4.98 2.63
N ASP A 89 -15.84 -4.75 3.31
CA ASP A 89 -17.17 -5.17 2.87
C ASP A 89 -17.68 -4.17 1.82
N VAL A 90 -17.63 -4.56 0.54
CA VAL A 90 -18.09 -3.75 -0.59
C VAL A 90 -19.29 -4.42 -1.29
N PRO A 91 -20.26 -3.65 -1.82
CA PRO A 91 -21.40 -4.22 -2.52
C PRO A 91 -20.97 -5.06 -3.72
N TYR A 92 -21.31 -6.34 -3.71
CA TYR A 92 -20.96 -7.26 -4.78
C TYR A 92 -21.75 -6.97 -6.07
N ASP A 93 -21.02 -6.71 -7.17
CA ASP A 93 -21.55 -6.64 -8.53
C ASP A 93 -21.06 -7.86 -9.33
N GLY A 94 -21.89 -8.89 -9.40
CA GLY A 94 -21.53 -10.15 -10.06
C GLY A 94 -21.28 -10.02 -11.56
N LYS A 95 -21.84 -9.02 -12.24
CA LYS A 95 -21.55 -8.80 -13.66
C LYS A 95 -20.13 -8.24 -13.81
N LEU A 96 -19.82 -7.18 -13.07
CA LEU A 96 -18.49 -6.56 -13.09
C LEU A 96 -17.41 -7.57 -12.68
N SER A 97 -17.60 -8.28 -11.57
CA SER A 97 -16.64 -9.28 -11.09
C SER A 97 -16.45 -10.41 -12.09
N SER A 98 -17.52 -10.93 -12.69
CA SER A 98 -17.39 -12.00 -13.69
C SER A 98 -16.63 -11.52 -14.93
N GLU A 99 -16.98 -10.34 -15.47
CA GLU A 99 -16.31 -9.78 -16.64
C GLU A 99 -14.82 -9.58 -16.38
N LEU A 100 -14.46 -9.01 -15.23
CA LEU A 100 -13.06 -8.76 -14.88
C LEU A 100 -12.29 -10.07 -14.60
N TYR A 101 -12.92 -11.04 -13.94
CA TYR A 101 -12.34 -12.37 -13.74
C TYR A 101 -12.04 -13.04 -15.09
N TYR A 102 -12.99 -13.02 -16.04
CA TYR A 102 -12.76 -13.54 -17.39
C TYR A 102 -11.65 -12.79 -18.15
N GLN A 103 -11.54 -11.47 -17.97
CA GLN A 103 -10.40 -10.73 -18.51
C GLN A 103 -9.09 -11.24 -17.91
N CYS A 104 -9.02 -11.49 -16.61
CA CYS A 104 -7.80 -12.01 -15.97
C CYS A 104 -7.42 -13.42 -16.46
N ILE A 105 -8.36 -14.37 -16.49
CA ILE A 105 -8.04 -15.77 -16.86
C ILE A 105 -7.97 -16.04 -18.37
N SER A 106 -8.44 -15.12 -19.21
CA SER A 106 -8.56 -15.36 -20.65
C SER A 106 -8.14 -14.15 -21.48
N GLY A 107 -8.69 -12.96 -21.22
CA GLY A 107 -8.41 -11.76 -22.01
C GLY A 107 -6.95 -11.27 -21.91
N GLN A 108 -6.39 -11.30 -20.71
CA GLN A 108 -5.06 -10.85 -20.34
C GLN A 108 -4.19 -12.00 -19.84
N ARG A 109 -4.57 -13.25 -20.16
CA ARG A 109 -3.90 -14.44 -19.64
C ARG A 109 -2.42 -14.48 -20.00
N ASP A 110 -2.08 -14.15 -21.24
CA ASP A 110 -0.70 -14.16 -21.71
C ASP A 110 0.18 -13.16 -20.93
N MET A 111 -0.36 -11.98 -20.60
CA MET A 111 0.36 -10.98 -19.79
C MET A 111 0.48 -11.41 -18.33
N LEU A 112 -0.55 -12.06 -17.79
CA LEU A 112 -0.50 -12.63 -16.45
C LEU A 112 0.56 -13.73 -16.34
N ASP A 113 0.62 -14.64 -17.33
CA ASP A 113 1.63 -15.70 -17.40
C ASP A 113 3.05 -15.12 -17.54
N GLU A 114 3.24 -14.10 -18.39
CA GLU A 114 4.54 -13.43 -18.54
C GLU A 114 4.98 -12.73 -17.24
N ALA A 115 4.06 -12.06 -16.54
CA ALA A 115 4.34 -11.43 -15.26
C ALA A 115 4.72 -12.47 -14.19
N ALA A 116 3.95 -13.56 -14.08
CA ALA A 116 4.22 -14.65 -13.15
C ALA A 116 5.59 -15.29 -13.42
N ASP A 117 5.90 -15.61 -14.69
CA ASP A 117 7.19 -16.16 -15.10
C ASP A 117 8.36 -15.22 -14.75
N SER A 118 8.18 -13.91 -14.93
CA SER A 118 9.20 -12.91 -14.60
C SER A 118 9.51 -12.83 -13.10
N LEU A 119 8.51 -13.13 -12.27
CA LEU A 119 8.62 -13.20 -10.80
C LEU A 119 9.04 -14.59 -10.31
N GLY A 120 9.18 -15.58 -11.21
CA GLY A 120 9.52 -16.96 -10.86
C GLY A 120 8.36 -17.74 -10.23
N ILE A 121 7.13 -17.30 -10.46
CA ILE A 121 5.91 -17.93 -9.97
C ILE A 121 5.42 -18.93 -11.01
N ALA A 122 5.33 -20.20 -10.64
CA ALA A 122 4.83 -21.25 -11.54
C ALA A 122 3.32 -21.44 -11.34
N ALA A 123 2.58 -21.56 -12.45
CA ALA A 123 1.20 -22.01 -12.40
C ALA A 123 1.10 -23.45 -11.86
N HIS A 124 0.04 -23.73 -11.09
CA HIS A 124 -0.26 -25.06 -10.55
C HIS A 124 -1.04 -25.93 -11.54
#